data_AF-A0A067F5G1-F1
#
_entry.id   AF-A0A067F5G1-F1
#
_cell.length_a   1.000
_cell.length_b   1.000
_cell.length_c   1.000
_cell.angle_alpha   90.00
_cell.angle_beta   90.00
_cell.angle_gamma   90.00
#
_symmetry.space_group_name_H-M   'P 1'
#
loop_
_entity.id
_entity.type
_entity.pdbx_description
1 polymer ?
#
loop_
_entity_poly.entity_id
_entity_poly.type
_entity_poly.pdbx_seq_one_letter_code
_entity_poly.pdbx_strand_id
1 'polypeptide(L)'
;IPLSFIDHTPEDIWKMHKLRHLNFGYIKLHAHPGKYCSALENLNFISALHLSSCTRDILGRLPNLQSLKIFEDLSHYQSVLSKSLCELRCLDSLKLVNESNMLGILQIDIAEYQFPQSLTHLSLTNTKLKDDPMPTLEKLPHLLVLKLKQNSFSRRKLACCSGGFPCLKFLHLKSMLWLDEWTMGTKATWKLEHLIINPCAS
;
A
#
# COMPACT_ATOMS: atom_id res chain seq x y z
N ILE A 1 -2.57 -11.50 -14.82
CA ILE A 1 -3.16 -12.02 -13.55
C ILE A 1 -4.23 -13.03 -13.93
N PRO A 2 -4.39 -14.16 -13.22
CA PRO A 2 -5.52 -15.04 -13.47
C PRO A 2 -6.81 -14.26 -13.23
N LEU A 3 -7.58 -14.04 -14.31
CA LEU A 3 -8.88 -13.40 -14.25
C LEU A 3 -9.85 -14.44 -13.70
N SER A 4 -10.27 -14.28 -12.45
CA SER A 4 -11.46 -14.98 -11.95
C SER A 4 -12.69 -14.28 -12.53
N PHE A 5 -13.67 -15.06 -13.01
CA PHE A 5 -14.99 -14.52 -13.39
C PHE A 5 -15.79 -13.96 -12.20
N ILE A 6 -15.30 -14.21 -10.97
CA ILE A 6 -15.82 -13.65 -9.73
C ILE A 6 -14.99 -12.40 -9.40
N ASP A 7 -15.63 -11.25 -9.48
CA ASP A 7 -15.06 -9.92 -9.20
C ASP A 7 -15.68 -9.25 -7.97
N HIS A 8 -16.69 -9.85 -7.36
CA HIS A 8 -17.35 -9.38 -6.16
C HIS A 8 -17.64 -10.52 -5.17
N THR A 9 -17.70 -10.14 -3.89
CA THR A 9 -18.05 -11.06 -2.81
C THR A 9 -19.58 -11.24 -2.73
N PRO A 10 -20.08 -12.40 -2.24
CA PRO A 10 -21.49 -12.50 -1.90
C PRO A 10 -21.84 -11.50 -0.79
N GLU A 11 -23.07 -10.96 -0.80
CA GLU A 11 -23.54 -10.01 0.22
C GLU A 11 -23.42 -10.56 1.65
N ASP A 12 -23.60 -11.88 1.79
CA ASP A 12 -23.51 -12.61 3.05
C ASP A 12 -22.07 -12.86 3.54
N ILE A 13 -21.04 -12.34 2.86
CA ILE A 13 -19.65 -12.50 3.30
C ILE A 13 -19.45 -12.04 4.75
N TRP A 14 -20.16 -10.99 5.17
CA TRP A 14 -20.10 -10.44 6.52
C TRP A 14 -20.59 -11.41 7.62
N LYS A 15 -21.29 -12.49 7.26
CA LYS A 15 -21.70 -13.55 8.18
C LYS A 15 -20.62 -14.63 8.37
N MET A 16 -19.57 -14.62 7.53
CA MET A 16 -18.49 -15.61 7.53
C MET A 16 -17.45 -15.33 8.62
N HIS A 17 -17.86 -15.43 9.88
CA HIS A 17 -17.05 -15.11 11.05
C HIS A 17 -15.77 -15.97 11.20
N LYS A 18 -15.67 -17.14 10.56
CA LYS A 18 -14.45 -17.97 10.55
C LYS A 18 -13.49 -17.65 9.40
N LEU A 19 -13.88 -16.76 8.47
CA LEU A 19 -13.08 -16.45 7.30
C LEU A 19 -11.78 -15.74 7.72
N ARG A 20 -10.66 -16.24 7.21
CA ARG A 20 -9.31 -15.71 7.49
C ARG A 20 -8.62 -15.10 6.28
N HIS A 21 -8.83 -15.72 5.12
CA HIS A 21 -8.14 -15.36 3.88
C HIS A 21 -9.16 -15.16 2.77
N LEU A 22 -9.11 -14.01 2.12
CA LEU A 22 -9.86 -13.70 0.91
C LEU A 22 -8.86 -13.61 -0.25
N ASN A 23 -8.69 -14.72 -0.96
CA ASN A 23 -7.69 -14.85 -2.03
C ASN A 23 -8.37 -14.97 -3.41
N PHE A 24 -8.49 -13.83 -4.08
CA PHE A 24 -9.04 -13.68 -5.43
C PHE A 24 -8.05 -12.93 -6.33
N GLY A 25 -8.24 -13.04 -7.65
CA GLY A 25 -7.44 -12.24 -8.60
C GLY A 25 -7.67 -10.74 -8.39
N TYR A 26 -8.93 -10.38 -8.15
CA TYR A 26 -9.41 -9.03 -7.90
C TYR A 26 -10.81 -9.13 -7.27
N ILE A 27 -11.09 -8.43 -6.16
CA ILE A 27 -12.38 -8.57 -5.47
C ILE A 27 -12.95 -7.24 -4.97
N LYS A 28 -14.25 -7.06 -5.16
CA LYS A 28 -15.07 -6.00 -4.57
C LYS A 28 -15.84 -6.51 -3.36
N LEU A 29 -15.64 -5.85 -2.21
CA LEU A 29 -16.50 -5.97 -1.05
C LEU A 29 -17.73 -5.08 -1.24
N HIS A 30 -18.91 -5.66 -1.05
CA HIS A 30 -20.16 -4.92 -1.03
C HIS A 30 -20.24 -4.06 0.23
N ALA A 31 -21.00 -2.97 0.13
CA ALA A 31 -21.32 -2.14 1.28
C ALA A 31 -21.96 -2.99 2.38
N HIS A 32 -21.69 -2.66 3.63
CA HIS A 32 -22.20 -3.42 4.75
C HIS A 32 -23.73 -3.27 4.84
N PRO A 33 -24.51 -4.36 4.87
CA PRO A 33 -25.98 -4.30 4.80
C PRO A 33 -26.67 -3.80 6.09
N GLY A 34 -25.96 -3.13 7.00
CA GLY A 34 -26.52 -2.53 8.21
C GLY A 34 -26.57 -3.45 9.44
N LYS A 35 -27.48 -3.13 10.37
CA LYS A 35 -27.51 -3.45 11.83
C LYS A 35 -27.24 -4.90 12.28
N TYR A 36 -27.23 -5.88 11.39
CA TYR A 36 -27.19 -7.31 11.74
C TYR A 36 -25.94 -8.05 11.27
N CYS A 37 -25.00 -7.38 10.60
CA CYS A 37 -23.75 -8.00 10.17
C CYS A 37 -22.58 -7.51 11.03
N SER A 38 -21.74 -8.44 11.48
CA SER A 38 -20.54 -8.17 12.28
C SER A 38 -19.36 -7.75 11.40
N ALA A 39 -18.31 -7.22 12.02
CA ALA A 39 -17.02 -7.09 11.36
C ALA A 39 -16.46 -8.45 10.93
N LEU A 40 -15.57 -8.48 9.94
CA LEU A 40 -14.83 -9.68 9.57
C LEU A 40 -13.63 -9.86 10.51
N GLU A 41 -13.92 -10.16 11.78
CA GLU A 41 -12.93 -10.15 12.85
C GLU A 41 -11.80 -11.16 12.66
N ASN A 42 -12.05 -12.30 12.02
CA ASN A 42 -11.00 -13.29 11.78
C ASN A 42 -10.24 -13.06 10.47
N LEU A 43 -10.68 -12.14 9.61
CA LEU A 43 -10.07 -11.90 8.31
C LEU A 43 -8.75 -11.15 8.49
N ASN A 44 -7.65 -11.80 8.11
CA ASN A 44 -6.30 -11.25 8.23
C ASN A 44 -5.63 -11.00 6.87
N PHE A 45 -6.14 -11.57 5.78
CA PHE A 45 -5.51 -11.47 4.46
C PHE A 45 -6.52 -11.18 3.35
N ILE A 46 -6.23 -10.17 2.53
CA ILE A 46 -6.92 -9.91 1.26
C ILE A 46 -5.88 -9.79 0.14
N SER A 47 -6.01 -10.62 -0.89
CA SER A 47 -5.02 -10.71 -1.98
C SER A 47 -5.03 -9.54 -2.96
N ALA A 48 -6.18 -8.93 -3.25
CA ALA A 48 -6.34 -7.82 -4.18
C ALA A 48 -7.73 -7.18 -4.01
N LEU A 49 -7.81 -6.05 -3.30
CA LEU A 49 -9.05 -5.32 -3.06
C LEU A 49 -9.26 -4.22 -4.12
N HIS A 50 -10.49 -4.10 -4.60
CA HIS A 50 -10.92 -3.01 -5.47
C HIS A 50 -10.97 -1.67 -4.69
N LEU A 51 -10.53 -0.57 -5.30
CA LEU A 51 -10.56 0.78 -4.71
C LEU A 51 -11.97 1.22 -4.28
N SER A 52 -13.00 0.80 -5.01
CA SER A 52 -14.40 1.12 -4.65
C SER A 52 -14.79 0.57 -3.28
N SER A 53 -14.08 -0.46 -2.79
CA SER A 53 -14.25 -1.02 -1.45
C SER A 53 -13.37 -0.38 -0.38
N CYS A 54 -12.45 0.52 -0.74
CA CYS A 54 -11.52 1.16 0.20
C CYS A 54 -12.16 2.38 0.91
N THR A 55 -13.41 2.25 1.36
CA THR A 55 -14.11 3.27 2.14
C THR A 55 -13.85 3.07 3.62
N ARG A 56 -14.00 4.12 4.44
CA ARG A 56 -13.89 4.02 5.90
C ARG A 56 -14.84 3.01 6.52
N ASP A 57 -16.08 2.92 6.01
CA ASP A 57 -17.07 1.95 6.52
C ASP A 57 -16.63 0.50 6.28
N ILE A 58 -16.14 0.17 5.08
CA ILE A 58 -15.70 -1.19 4.77
C ILE A 58 -14.39 -1.51 5.50
N LEU A 59 -13.38 -0.63 5.41
CA LEU A 59 -12.07 -0.89 6.02
C LEU A 59 -12.13 -0.90 7.55
N GLY A 60 -12.99 -0.07 8.16
CA GLY A 60 -13.23 -0.07 9.61
C GLY A 60 -13.86 -1.37 10.13
N ARG A 61 -14.39 -2.22 9.26
CA ARG A 61 -14.96 -3.54 9.58
C ARG A 61 -13.98 -4.69 9.37
N LEU A 62 -12.71 -4.38 9.10
CA LEU A 62 -11.63 -5.36 8.93
C LEU A 62 -10.57 -5.18 10.05
N PRO A 63 -10.97 -5.29 11.33
CA PRO A 63 -10.15 -4.82 12.46
C PRO A 63 -8.81 -5.55 12.61
N ASN A 64 -8.75 -6.81 12.18
CA ASN A 64 -7.57 -7.67 12.30
C ASN A 64 -6.88 -7.94 10.95
N LEU A 65 -7.19 -7.13 9.92
CA LEU A 65 -6.54 -7.27 8.62
C LEU A 65 -5.05 -6.95 8.74
N GLN A 66 -4.23 -7.91 8.33
CA GLN A 66 -2.77 -7.87 8.43
C GLN A 66 -2.12 -7.59 7.08
N SER A 67 -2.64 -8.20 6.01
CA SER A 67 -2.11 -8.04 4.66
C SER A 67 -3.18 -7.59 3.67
N LEU A 68 -2.88 -6.50 2.96
CA LEU A 68 -3.72 -5.91 1.94
C LEU A 68 -2.89 -5.56 0.71
N LYS A 69 -3.37 -5.99 -0.45
CA LYS A 69 -2.91 -5.47 -1.74
C LYS A 69 -4.07 -4.76 -2.44
N ILE A 70 -3.76 -3.60 -3.00
CA ILE A 70 -4.63 -2.83 -3.89
C ILE A 70 -3.95 -2.81 -5.26
N PHE A 71 -4.71 -3.12 -6.30
CA PHE A 71 -4.21 -3.33 -7.65
C PHE A 71 -5.21 -2.78 -8.64
N GLU A 72 -5.08 -1.51 -8.99
CA GLU A 72 -6.02 -0.80 -9.86
C GLU A 72 -5.43 0.56 -10.28
N ASP A 73 -6.14 1.35 -11.09
CA ASP A 73 -5.79 2.75 -11.33
C ASP A 73 -6.05 3.61 -10.09
N LEU A 74 -4.99 4.00 -9.38
CA LEU A 74 -5.06 4.77 -8.14
C LEU A 74 -5.41 6.25 -8.35
N SER A 75 -5.37 6.76 -9.58
CA SER A 75 -5.42 8.20 -9.88
C SER A 75 -6.76 8.85 -9.52
N HIS A 76 -7.87 8.12 -9.68
CA HIS A 76 -9.22 8.64 -9.43
C HIS A 76 -9.69 8.54 -7.98
N TYR A 77 -9.00 7.74 -7.14
CA TYR A 77 -9.46 7.40 -5.79
C TYR A 77 -8.49 7.82 -4.68
N GLN A 78 -7.44 8.56 -5.02
CA GLN A 78 -6.41 9.01 -4.08
C GLN A 78 -7.02 9.61 -2.80
N SER A 79 -7.95 10.57 -2.92
CA SER A 79 -8.57 11.28 -1.78
C SER A 79 -9.33 10.35 -0.82
N VAL A 80 -9.99 9.31 -1.34
CA VAL A 80 -10.74 8.34 -0.52
C VAL A 80 -9.78 7.36 0.14
N LEU A 81 -8.86 6.79 -0.65
CA LEU A 81 -7.92 5.79 -0.17
C LEU A 81 -6.96 6.38 0.89
N SER A 82 -6.44 7.58 0.64
CA SER A 82 -5.47 8.26 1.51
C SER A 82 -5.99 8.47 2.93
N LYS A 83 -7.31 8.64 3.10
CA LYS A 83 -7.96 8.86 4.39
C LYS A 83 -8.60 7.61 5.01
N SER A 84 -8.71 6.51 4.26
CA SER A 84 -9.42 5.31 4.73
C SER A 84 -8.46 4.22 5.20
N LEU A 85 -7.21 4.22 4.73
CA LEU A 85 -6.21 3.23 5.15
C LEU A 85 -5.96 3.25 6.67
N CYS A 86 -6.03 4.41 7.32
CA CYS A 86 -5.81 4.55 8.77
C CYS A 86 -6.82 3.78 9.65
N GLU A 87 -7.95 3.34 9.08
CA GLU A 87 -8.91 2.46 9.78
C GLU A 87 -8.33 1.06 10.03
N LEU A 88 -7.35 0.63 9.24
CA LEU A 88 -6.74 -0.70 9.31
C LEU A 88 -5.63 -0.75 10.37
N ARG A 89 -6.02 -0.72 11.64
CA ARG A 89 -5.09 -0.57 12.78
C ARG A 89 -4.10 -1.72 12.94
N CYS A 90 -4.41 -2.92 12.45
CA CYS A 90 -3.54 -4.10 12.53
C CYS A 90 -2.80 -4.42 11.24
N LEU A 91 -2.83 -3.52 10.24
CA LEU A 91 -2.22 -3.77 8.94
C LEU A 91 -0.70 -3.74 9.02
N ASP A 92 -0.07 -4.91 8.84
CA ASP A 92 1.38 -5.05 8.80
C ASP A 92 1.95 -4.87 7.39
N SER A 93 1.19 -5.25 6.36
CA SER A 93 1.67 -5.34 4.98
C SER A 93 0.70 -4.69 4.02
N LEU A 94 1.16 -3.62 3.37
CA LEU A 94 0.43 -2.92 2.31
C LEU A 94 1.20 -2.98 1.00
N LYS A 95 0.52 -3.39 -0.06
CA LYS A 95 1.03 -3.31 -1.42
C LYS A 95 0.08 -2.49 -2.30
N LEU A 96 0.54 -1.33 -2.75
CA LEU A 96 -0.16 -0.49 -3.71
C LEU A 96 0.47 -0.70 -5.09
N VAL A 97 -0.34 -1.17 -6.04
CA VAL A 97 0.05 -1.32 -7.43
C VAL A 97 -0.89 -0.50 -8.29
N ASN A 98 -0.32 0.44 -9.02
CA ASN A 98 -1.07 1.25 -9.96
C ASN A 98 -1.04 0.60 -11.34
N GLU A 99 -2.20 0.30 -11.91
CA GLU A 99 -2.32 -0.25 -13.27
C GLU A 99 -2.54 0.81 -14.35
N SER A 100 -2.52 2.10 -14.00
CA SER A 100 -2.80 3.16 -14.96
C SER A 100 -1.87 3.13 -16.18
N ASN A 101 -2.44 2.78 -17.33
CA ASN A 101 -1.81 2.85 -18.65
C ASN A 101 -1.67 4.29 -19.16
N MET A 102 -2.32 5.25 -18.50
CA MET A 102 -2.27 6.64 -18.91
C MET A 102 -0.87 7.21 -18.67
N LEU A 103 -0.22 7.59 -19.76
CA LEU A 103 1.01 8.36 -19.77
C LEU A 103 0.67 9.81 -19.39
N GLY A 104 0.72 10.13 -18.10
CA GLY A 104 1.20 11.44 -17.67
C GLY A 104 0.20 12.56 -17.34
N ILE A 105 -0.84 12.33 -16.54
CA ILE A 105 -1.59 13.48 -15.97
C ILE A 105 -1.72 13.45 -14.44
N LEU A 106 -2.03 12.29 -13.84
CA LEU A 106 -2.29 12.24 -12.39
C LEU A 106 -1.14 11.56 -11.65
N GLN A 107 -0.44 12.36 -10.85
CA GLN A 107 0.61 11.90 -9.94
C GLN A 107 0.03 11.77 -8.53
N ILE A 108 0.39 10.70 -7.83
CA ILE A 108 -0.10 10.46 -6.47
C ILE A 108 0.69 11.34 -5.50
N ASP A 109 -0.02 12.13 -4.70
CA ASP A 109 0.56 12.84 -3.56
C ASP A 109 0.57 11.92 -2.33
N ILE A 110 1.73 11.34 -2.06
CA ILE A 110 1.89 10.45 -0.91
C ILE A 110 1.77 11.17 0.43
N ALA A 111 1.99 12.49 0.48
CA ALA A 111 1.85 13.25 1.72
C ALA A 111 0.40 13.29 2.24
N GLU A 112 -0.59 13.07 1.37
CA GLU A 112 -1.99 12.97 1.77
C GLU A 112 -2.35 11.62 2.42
N TYR A 113 -1.51 10.59 2.26
CA TYR A 113 -1.79 9.25 2.77
C TYR A 113 -1.59 9.15 4.27
N GLN A 114 -2.68 8.80 4.96
CA GLN A 114 -2.70 8.42 6.37
C GLN A 114 -2.47 6.92 6.46
N PHE A 115 -1.21 6.52 6.39
CA PHE A 115 -0.80 5.13 6.55
C PHE A 115 -1.03 4.65 7.99
N PRO A 116 -1.44 3.37 8.19
CA PRO A 116 -1.45 2.73 9.51
C PRO A 116 -0.06 2.76 10.16
N GLN A 117 -0.02 3.11 11.44
CA GLN A 117 1.24 3.14 12.21
C GLN A 117 1.80 1.74 12.50
N SER A 118 0.99 0.69 12.33
CA SER A 118 1.37 -0.73 12.46
C SER A 118 2.12 -1.29 11.26
N LEU A 119 2.24 -0.54 10.15
CA LEU A 119 2.88 -1.03 8.94
C LEU A 119 4.35 -1.39 9.17
N THR A 120 4.69 -2.62 8.81
CA THR A 120 6.05 -3.14 8.79
C THR A 120 6.56 -3.36 7.36
N HIS A 121 5.66 -3.60 6.41
CA HIS A 121 5.98 -3.85 5.01
C HIS A 121 5.17 -2.94 4.09
N LEU A 122 5.86 -2.12 3.29
CA LEU A 122 5.25 -1.28 2.29
C LEU A 122 5.87 -1.54 0.91
N SER A 123 5.01 -1.78 -0.09
CA SER A 123 5.42 -1.91 -1.48
C SER A 123 4.59 -0.97 -2.35
N LEU A 124 5.25 -0.02 -3.00
CA LEU A 124 4.67 0.89 -3.99
C LEU A 124 5.16 0.48 -5.37
N THR A 125 4.25 0.30 -6.32
CA THR A 125 4.59 -0.18 -7.67
C THR A 125 3.82 0.62 -8.71
N ASN A 126 4.55 1.25 -9.65
CA ASN A 126 3.99 2.10 -10.71
C ASN A 126 3.10 3.26 -10.22
N THR A 127 3.24 3.66 -8.94
CA THR A 127 2.43 4.69 -8.30
C THR A 127 2.64 6.11 -8.83
N LYS A 128 3.68 6.35 -9.64
CA LYS A 128 3.97 7.66 -10.27
C LYS A 128 3.88 8.82 -9.26
N LEU A 129 4.54 8.67 -8.11
CA LEU A 129 4.49 9.64 -7.01
C LEU A 129 4.96 11.02 -7.47
N LYS A 130 4.23 12.05 -7.02
CA LYS A 130 4.49 13.45 -7.37
C LYS A 130 5.78 13.97 -6.77
N ASP A 131 6.01 13.65 -5.51
CA ASP A 131 7.10 14.17 -4.69
C ASP A 131 7.87 13.03 -4.04
N ASP A 132 9.03 13.34 -3.45
CA ASP A 132 9.86 12.35 -2.76
C ASP A 132 9.04 11.63 -1.67
N PRO A 133 8.92 10.29 -1.69
CA PRO A 133 8.17 9.58 -0.67
C PRO A 133 8.83 9.58 0.71
N MET A 134 10.14 9.78 0.79
CA MET A 134 10.89 9.52 2.01
C MET A 134 10.45 10.38 3.20
N PRO A 135 10.20 11.70 3.08
CA PRO A 135 9.70 12.53 4.20
C PRO A 135 8.36 12.06 4.81
N THR A 136 7.55 11.34 4.04
CA THR A 136 6.30 10.75 4.54
C THR A 136 6.56 9.37 5.12
N LEU A 137 7.29 8.52 4.40
CA LEU A 137 7.50 7.12 4.77
C LEU A 137 8.44 6.94 5.96
N GLU A 138 9.38 7.86 6.16
CA GLU A 138 10.36 7.80 7.26
C GLU A 138 9.73 8.00 8.64
N LYS A 139 8.51 8.54 8.69
CA LYS A 139 7.70 8.74 9.90
C LYS A 139 7.02 7.46 10.39
N LEU A 140 7.03 6.39 9.59
CA LEU A 140 6.43 5.11 9.99
C LEU A 140 7.32 4.42 11.04
N PRO A 141 6.84 4.26 12.28
CA PRO A 141 7.69 3.89 13.42
C PRO A 141 8.16 2.43 13.38
N HIS A 142 7.44 1.56 12.67
CA HIS A 142 7.69 0.13 12.63
C HIS A 142 8.05 -0.38 11.24
N LEU A 143 8.27 0.50 10.26
CA LEU A 143 8.53 0.08 8.89
C LEU A 143 9.88 -0.66 8.81
N LEU A 144 9.84 -1.94 8.49
CA LEU A 144 10.99 -2.83 8.34
C LEU A 144 11.41 -2.97 6.87
N VAL A 145 10.43 -3.00 5.98
CA VAL A 145 10.61 -3.30 4.56
C VAL A 145 9.94 -2.25 3.70
N LEU A 146 10.73 -1.57 2.87
CA LEU A 146 10.26 -0.64 1.87
C LEU A 146 10.67 -1.10 0.47
N LYS A 147 9.68 -1.20 -0.43
CA LYS A 147 9.89 -1.57 -1.82
C LYS A 147 9.29 -0.50 -2.74
N LEU A 148 10.13 0.13 -3.55
CA LEU A 148 9.75 1.08 -4.59
C LEU A 148 10.06 0.43 -5.94
N LYS A 149 9.04 0.27 -6.80
CA LYS A 149 9.15 -0.54 -8.02
C LYS A 149 8.49 0.11 -9.24
N GLN A 150 9.00 -0.21 -10.42
CA GLN A 150 8.40 0.13 -11.72
C GLN A 150 8.03 1.62 -11.81
N ASN A 151 9.01 2.51 -11.69
CA ASN A 151 8.78 3.96 -11.69
C ASN A 151 7.70 4.41 -10.69
N SER A 152 7.68 3.81 -9.49
CA SER A 152 6.82 4.29 -8.40
C SER A 152 7.11 5.73 -8.05
N PHE A 153 8.34 6.20 -8.29
CA PHE A 153 8.75 7.59 -8.23
C PHE A 153 9.62 7.88 -9.46
N SER A 154 9.31 8.96 -10.18
CA SER A 154 9.88 9.26 -11.50
C SER A 154 10.75 10.51 -11.51
N ARG A 155 11.29 10.92 -10.37
CA ARG A 155 12.26 12.03 -10.31
C ARG A 155 13.67 11.50 -10.03
N ARG A 156 14.64 12.40 -10.27
CA ARG A 156 16.07 12.12 -10.24
C ARG A 156 16.67 11.89 -8.86
N LYS A 157 16.08 12.47 -7.82
CA LYS A 157 16.68 12.48 -6.49
C LYS A 157 15.71 11.96 -5.45
N LEU A 158 16.21 11.04 -4.63
CA LEU A 158 15.51 10.51 -3.48
C LEU A 158 16.40 10.73 -2.25
N ALA A 159 15.89 11.45 -1.27
CA ALA A 159 16.64 11.93 -0.12
C ALA A 159 15.92 11.58 1.17
N CYS A 160 16.65 11.01 2.10
CA CYS A 160 16.12 10.67 3.41
C CYS A 160 16.66 11.60 4.49
N CYS A 161 15.81 11.98 5.45
CA CYS A 161 16.23 12.87 6.53
C CYS A 161 17.14 12.16 7.53
N SER A 162 17.92 12.97 8.26
CA SER A 162 18.74 12.45 9.34
C SER A 162 17.88 11.94 10.50
N GLY A 163 18.00 10.66 10.85
CA GLY A 163 17.22 10.04 11.93
C GLY A 163 15.83 9.55 11.52
N GLY A 164 15.49 9.61 10.23
CA GLY A 164 14.31 8.94 9.68
C GLY A 164 14.43 7.42 9.70
N PHE A 165 13.31 6.70 9.59
CA PHE A 165 13.24 5.24 9.52
C PHE A 165 13.89 4.50 10.71
N PRO A 166 13.30 4.56 11.91
CA PRO A 166 13.89 3.99 13.13
C PRO A 166 14.12 2.46 13.10
N CYS A 167 13.43 1.76 12.20
CA CYS A 167 13.41 0.30 12.12
C CYS A 167 13.69 -0.28 10.72
N LEU A 168 13.95 0.55 9.70
CA LEU A 168 14.06 0.05 8.33
C LEU A 168 15.29 -0.84 8.15
N LYS A 169 15.06 -2.10 7.76
CA LYS A 169 16.07 -3.13 7.53
C LYS A 169 16.24 -3.47 6.06
N PHE A 170 15.20 -3.33 5.25
CA PHE A 170 15.21 -3.73 3.85
C PHE A 170 14.68 -2.62 2.95
N LEU A 171 15.52 -2.15 2.03
CA LEU A 171 15.15 -1.22 0.97
C LEU A 171 15.39 -1.88 -0.40
N HIS A 172 14.35 -1.88 -1.23
CA HIS A 172 14.46 -2.38 -2.60
C HIS A 172 13.91 -1.37 -3.60
N LEU A 173 14.80 -0.89 -4.46
CA LEU A 173 14.53 -0.02 -5.59
C LEU A 173 14.63 -0.85 -6.87
N LYS A 174 13.50 -1.07 -7.57
CA LYS A 174 13.46 -1.92 -8.78
C LYS A 174 12.88 -1.17 -9.97
N SER A 175 13.57 -1.19 -11.11
CA SER A 175 13.09 -0.57 -12.36
C SER A 175 12.71 0.89 -12.13
N MET A 176 13.60 1.64 -11.47
CA MET A 176 13.46 3.07 -11.15
C MET A 176 14.22 3.87 -12.22
N LEU A 177 13.68 3.94 -13.43
CA LEU A 177 14.42 4.36 -14.64
C LEU A 177 14.89 5.83 -14.62
N TRP A 178 14.27 6.66 -13.78
CA TRP A 178 14.54 8.09 -13.69
C TRP A 178 15.33 8.50 -12.46
N LEU A 179 15.67 7.56 -11.58
CA LEU A 179 16.36 7.84 -10.32
C LEU A 179 17.87 7.85 -10.55
N ASP A 180 18.49 9.03 -10.48
CA ASP A 180 19.93 9.24 -10.70
C ASP A 180 20.70 9.24 -9.37
N GLU A 181 20.10 9.77 -8.30
CA GLU A 181 20.74 9.99 -7.02
C GLU A 181 19.87 9.48 -5.86
N TRP A 182 20.51 8.77 -4.94
CA TRP A 182 19.95 8.43 -3.63
C TRP A 182 20.88 8.92 -2.53
N THR A 183 20.38 9.81 -1.67
CA THR A 183 21.16 10.42 -0.59
C THR A 183 20.60 10.08 0.78
N MET A 184 21.50 9.83 1.72
CA MET A 184 21.19 9.58 3.12
C MET A 184 21.71 10.71 4.00
N GLY A 185 20.90 11.17 4.95
CA GLY A 185 21.31 12.14 5.95
C GLY A 185 22.53 11.67 6.77
N THR A 186 23.51 12.55 6.96
CA THR A 186 24.85 12.24 7.47
C THR A 186 24.96 11.83 8.94
N LYS A 187 23.88 11.97 9.74
CA LYS A 187 23.83 11.56 11.17
C LYS A 187 22.79 10.48 11.43
N ALA A 188 22.34 9.81 10.39
CA ALA A 188 21.21 8.92 10.51
C ALA A 188 21.63 7.52 11.00
N THR A 189 21.02 7.08 12.09
CA THR A 189 21.16 5.73 12.66
C THR A 189 20.23 4.76 11.93
N TRP A 190 20.48 4.54 10.64
CA TRP A 190 19.74 3.54 9.87
C TRP A 190 20.10 2.15 10.38
N LYS A 191 19.11 1.26 10.46
CA LYS A 191 19.30 -0.18 10.75
C LYS A 191 19.24 -1.01 9.47
N LEU A 192 19.66 -0.42 8.35
CA LEU A 192 19.53 -1.04 7.03
C LEU A 192 20.48 -2.24 6.93
N GLU A 193 19.91 -3.43 6.75
CA GLU A 193 20.62 -4.71 6.63
C GLU A 193 20.69 -5.15 5.16
N HIS A 194 19.70 -4.77 4.36
CA HIS A 194 19.57 -5.18 2.97
C HIS A 194 19.21 -3.99 2.08
N LEU A 195 20.06 -3.74 1.08
CA LEU A 195 19.81 -2.78 0.01
C LEU A 195 19.87 -3.52 -1.33
N ILE A 196 18.77 -3.47 -2.08
CA ILE A 196 18.69 -4.02 -3.43
C ILE A 196 18.33 -2.91 -4.40
N ILE A 197 19.24 -2.63 -5.34
CA ILE A 197 19.01 -1.67 -6.43
C ILE A 197 19.11 -2.43 -7.74
N ASN A 198 17.96 -2.65 -8.37
CA ASN A 198 17.85 -3.41 -9.61
C ASN A 198 17.41 -2.47 -10.73
N PRO A 199 18.30 -2.10 -11.67
CA PRO A 199 17.99 -1.13 -12.72
C PRO A 199 17.01 -1.67 -13.76
N CYS A 200 16.93 -2.99 -13.96
CA CYS A 200 16.36 -3.55 -15.18
C CYS A 200 14.88 -3.21 -15.39
N ALA A 201 14.63 -2.50 -16.50
CA ALA A 201 13.71 -2.97 -17.52
C ALA A 201 14.42 -4.06 -18.34
N SER A 202 13.78 -5.22 -18.46
CA SER A 202 14.08 -6.26 -19.44
C SER A 202 12.75 -6.84 -19.88
#